data_AF-A0A438MNX2-F1
#
_entry.id   AF-A0A438MNX2-F1
#
_cell.length_a   1.000
_cell.length_b   1.000
_cell.length_c   1.000
_cell.angle_alpha   90.00
_cell.angle_beta   90.00
_cell.angle_gamma   90.00
#
_symmetry.space_group_name_H-M   'P 1'
#
loop_
_entity.id
_entity.type
_entity.pdbx_description
1 polymer ?
#
loop_
_entity_poly.entity_id
_entity_poly.type
_entity_poly.pdbx_seq_one_letter_code
_entity_poly.pdbx_strand_id
1 'polypeptide(L)'
;MTAAGGAPSHEGPATGRDAALDGIRALAALGVWVLHVGGNTGMIYREGMFPWMTARLGIAVPIFFLLSGLLLYRPWARAVLEDAPSPQVGRYLWRRAMRVLPAYWLVTAVALWAWGTLDWTGWLRWLLLLQNYFEQERAPDGLYQMWTMPIEMAFYLVLPVLAWLLHRWARGGNRPVRLLGGIAVLPLISLAGVVVSHVLDQPQLALWLPNHLIFFACGMAMAVLSVWIKRREVVDALAPQLLVLALLLFAVLSTELAGPRTLALPTLSQSVWRMVLETAVAVLVVAPFALGSRHDTLPHRVLGNPVTAYLGRISYSFFLWHAPVITLFYKITGERVFSGDFVGVAVPTFVGSLLVSAVSYHLVEENALRLSRRWRSAPPARPEPQAPAPAAPAP
;
A
#
# COMPACT_ATOMS: atom_id res chain seq x y z
N MET A 1 29.59 -51.51 -1.13
CA MET A 1 29.08 -50.80 -2.32
C MET A 1 27.75 -50.16 -1.95
N THR A 2 27.80 -48.88 -1.66
CA THR A 2 26.68 -48.02 -1.25
C THR A 2 26.21 -47.22 -2.45
N ALA A 3 24.90 -47.24 -2.73
CA ALA A 3 24.25 -46.28 -3.62
C ALA A 3 22.86 -45.97 -3.06
N ALA A 4 22.75 -44.86 -2.33
CA ALA A 4 21.48 -44.26 -1.97
C ALA A 4 21.28 -43.03 -2.87
N GLY A 5 20.23 -43.05 -3.68
CA GLY A 5 19.87 -41.97 -4.59
C GLY A 5 19.37 -40.74 -3.84
N GLY A 6 20.05 -39.62 -4.00
CA GLY A 6 19.56 -38.30 -3.61
C GLY A 6 18.66 -37.74 -4.71
N ALA A 7 17.38 -37.56 -4.40
CA ALA A 7 16.47 -36.76 -5.23
C ALA A 7 16.88 -35.28 -5.17
N PRO A 8 16.83 -34.53 -6.29
CA PRO A 8 17.16 -33.12 -6.29
C PRO A 8 16.08 -32.33 -5.54
N SER A 9 16.48 -31.69 -4.44
CA SER A 9 15.69 -30.67 -3.75
C SER A 9 15.52 -29.46 -4.68
N HIS A 10 14.31 -29.26 -5.20
CA HIS A 10 13.91 -28.01 -5.84
C HIS A 10 13.80 -26.90 -4.79
N GLU A 11 14.93 -26.39 -4.33
CA GLU A 11 15.01 -25.08 -3.69
C GLU A 11 14.88 -24.03 -4.80
N GLY A 12 13.63 -23.57 -5.01
CA GLY A 12 13.37 -22.39 -5.83
C GLY A 12 14.06 -21.15 -5.26
N PRO A 13 14.52 -20.21 -6.11
CA PRO A 13 15.38 -19.10 -5.69
C PRO A 13 14.69 -18.21 -4.65
N ALA A 14 15.33 -18.11 -3.49
CA ALA A 14 14.95 -17.27 -2.37
C ALA A 14 15.11 -15.76 -2.67
N THR A 15 14.25 -15.17 -3.52
CA THR A 15 13.95 -13.72 -3.57
C THR A 15 12.59 -13.44 -4.24
N GLY A 16 11.58 -14.28 -4.01
CA GLY A 16 10.29 -14.22 -4.71
C GLY A 16 9.36 -13.11 -4.21
N ARG A 17 8.96 -12.20 -5.10
CA ARG A 17 7.85 -11.26 -4.90
C ARG A 17 6.57 -12.06 -4.61
N ASP A 18 5.81 -11.67 -3.59
CA ASP A 18 4.57 -12.39 -3.24
C ASP A 18 3.45 -12.03 -4.23
N ALA A 19 3.19 -12.94 -5.17
CA ALA A 19 2.24 -12.72 -6.25
C ALA A 19 0.81 -12.49 -5.74
N ALA A 20 0.41 -13.12 -4.63
CA ALA A 20 -0.92 -12.93 -4.06
C ALA A 20 -1.09 -11.52 -3.48
N LEU A 21 -0.07 -11.01 -2.78
CA LEU A 21 -0.08 -9.63 -2.28
C LEU A 21 -0.04 -8.60 -3.40
N ASP A 22 0.65 -8.89 -4.51
CA ASP A 22 0.56 -8.07 -5.73
C ASP A 22 -0.86 -8.13 -6.33
N GLY A 23 -1.53 -9.27 -6.28
CA GLY A 23 -2.93 -9.38 -6.68
C GLY A 23 -3.89 -8.55 -5.81
N ILE A 24 -3.68 -8.50 -4.50
CA ILE A 24 -4.44 -7.61 -3.60
C ILE A 24 -4.24 -6.14 -4.00
N ARG A 25 -3.02 -5.73 -4.36
CA ARG A 25 -2.76 -4.36 -4.87
C ARG A 25 -3.52 -4.06 -6.15
N ALA A 26 -3.62 -5.02 -7.06
CA ALA A 26 -4.38 -4.86 -8.30
C ALA A 26 -5.86 -4.62 -8.01
N LEU A 27 -6.45 -5.42 -7.12
CA LEU A 27 -7.84 -5.27 -6.71
C LEU A 27 -8.09 -3.95 -5.97
N ALA A 28 -7.17 -3.55 -5.09
CA ALA A 28 -7.26 -2.26 -4.40
C ALA A 28 -7.21 -1.09 -5.40
N ALA A 29 -6.28 -1.09 -6.36
CA ALA A 29 -6.21 -0.06 -7.40
C ALA A 29 -7.49 -0.01 -8.26
N LEU A 30 -8.04 -1.18 -8.61
CA LEU A 30 -9.33 -1.27 -9.31
C LEU A 30 -10.47 -0.69 -8.46
N GLY A 31 -10.51 -1.00 -7.16
CA GLY A 31 -11.50 -0.46 -6.23
C GLY A 31 -11.48 1.07 -6.15
N VAL A 32 -10.28 1.67 -6.08
CA VAL A 32 -10.13 3.15 -6.13
C VAL A 32 -10.70 3.71 -7.43
N TRP A 33 -10.41 3.08 -8.57
CA TRP A 33 -10.94 3.54 -9.85
C TRP A 33 -12.47 3.41 -9.91
N VAL A 34 -13.06 2.29 -9.46
CA VAL A 34 -14.52 2.12 -9.40
C VAL A 34 -15.16 3.19 -8.53
N LEU A 35 -14.59 3.48 -7.34
CA LEU A 35 -15.06 4.55 -6.48
C LEU A 35 -15.09 5.88 -7.24
N HIS A 36 -14.01 6.23 -7.94
CA HIS A 36 -13.92 7.51 -8.62
C HIS A 36 -14.82 7.62 -9.85
N VAL A 37 -14.98 6.56 -10.64
CA VAL A 37 -15.99 6.55 -11.71
C VAL A 37 -17.39 6.66 -11.11
N GLY A 38 -17.68 5.96 -10.02
CA GLY A 38 -18.97 6.04 -9.33
C GLY A 38 -19.24 7.43 -8.74
N GLY A 39 -18.22 8.08 -8.20
CA GLY A 39 -18.29 9.47 -7.71
C GLY A 39 -18.56 10.46 -8.84
N ASN A 40 -17.79 10.39 -9.93
CA ASN A 40 -17.94 11.31 -11.07
C ASN A 40 -19.24 11.08 -11.85
N THR A 41 -19.77 9.87 -11.90
CA THR A 41 -21.05 9.58 -12.58
C THR A 41 -22.27 9.76 -11.66
N GLY A 42 -22.06 9.99 -10.37
CA GLY A 42 -23.13 10.12 -9.39
C GLY A 42 -23.74 8.79 -8.92
N MET A 43 -23.18 7.65 -9.35
CA MET A 43 -23.64 6.32 -8.94
C MET A 43 -23.63 6.15 -7.42
N ILE A 44 -22.62 6.67 -6.72
CA ILE A 44 -22.47 6.52 -5.26
C ILE A 44 -23.56 7.26 -4.45
N TYR A 45 -24.32 8.15 -5.10
CA TYR A 45 -25.44 8.89 -4.50
C TYR A 45 -26.77 8.16 -4.67
N ARG A 46 -26.82 7.07 -5.43
CA ARG A 46 -28.03 6.26 -5.60
C ARG A 46 -28.27 5.39 -4.37
N GLU A 47 -29.53 4.99 -4.22
CA GLU A 47 -29.93 4.05 -3.18
C GLU A 47 -29.71 2.59 -3.58
N GLY A 48 -29.51 1.75 -2.55
CA GLY A 48 -29.31 0.31 -2.69
C GLY A 48 -27.90 -0.13 -2.34
N MET A 49 -27.78 -1.41 -1.99
CA MET A 49 -26.54 -1.97 -1.45
C MET A 49 -25.36 -1.89 -2.43
N PHE A 50 -25.60 -2.05 -3.73
CA PHE A 50 -24.55 -1.96 -4.74
C PHE A 50 -23.92 -0.55 -4.80
N PRO A 51 -24.68 0.54 -5.03
CA PRO A 51 -24.17 1.90 -4.88
C PRO A 51 -23.44 2.15 -3.56
N TRP A 52 -24.01 1.70 -2.44
CA TRP A 52 -23.43 1.91 -1.11
C TRP A 52 -22.06 1.26 -0.96
N MET A 53 -21.91 0.03 -1.45
CA MET A 53 -20.64 -0.68 -1.44
C MET A 53 -19.61 -0.02 -2.38
N THR A 54 -20.03 0.43 -3.56
CA THR A 54 -19.11 1.15 -4.48
C THR A 54 -18.58 2.44 -3.86
N ALA A 55 -19.39 3.15 -3.06
CA ALA A 55 -18.99 4.34 -2.33
C ALA A 55 -17.93 4.09 -1.24
N ARG A 56 -17.73 2.82 -0.83
CA ARG A 56 -16.76 2.41 0.20
C ARG A 56 -15.53 1.71 -0.36
N LEU A 57 -15.38 1.62 -1.67
CA LEU A 57 -14.17 1.05 -2.28
C LEU A 57 -12.90 1.89 -2.02
N GLY A 58 -13.05 3.06 -1.38
CA GLY A 58 -11.95 3.82 -0.76
C GLY A 58 -11.17 3.03 0.31
N ILE A 59 -11.73 1.93 0.84
CA ILE A 59 -11.04 0.92 1.67
C ILE A 59 -9.71 0.44 1.07
N ALA A 60 -9.57 0.53 -0.26
CA ALA A 60 -8.33 0.23 -0.96
C ALA A 60 -7.12 1.02 -0.42
N VAL A 61 -7.31 2.27 0.03
CA VAL A 61 -6.23 3.10 0.58
C VAL A 61 -5.70 2.52 1.91
N PRO A 62 -6.55 2.24 2.92
CA PRO A 62 -6.17 1.43 4.09
C PRO A 62 -5.42 0.14 3.76
N ILE A 63 -5.87 -0.60 2.73
CA ILE A 63 -5.18 -1.83 2.29
C ILE A 63 -3.76 -1.53 1.79
N PHE A 64 -3.56 -0.48 0.99
CA PHE A 64 -2.23 -0.08 0.54
C PHE A 64 -1.31 0.31 1.72
N PHE A 65 -1.81 1.11 2.66
CA PHE A 65 -1.05 1.52 3.85
C PHE A 65 -0.68 0.32 4.74
N LEU A 66 -1.60 -0.61 4.93
CA LEU A 66 -1.36 -1.86 5.65
C LEU A 66 -0.31 -2.71 4.94
N LEU A 67 -0.40 -2.89 3.62
CA LEU A 67 0.60 -3.61 2.84
C LEU A 67 1.98 -2.94 2.89
N SER A 68 2.03 -1.60 2.92
CA SER A 68 3.27 -0.84 3.10
C SER A 68 3.84 -1.05 4.50
N GLY A 69 3.03 -1.01 5.55
CA GLY A 69 3.45 -1.36 6.91
C GLY A 69 4.01 -2.79 6.99
N LEU A 70 3.30 -3.75 6.41
CA LEU A 70 3.69 -5.17 6.37
C LEU A 70 5.02 -5.38 5.65
N LEU A 71 5.11 -5.01 4.38
CA LEU A 71 6.26 -5.35 3.56
C LEU A 71 7.51 -4.56 3.95
N LEU A 72 7.36 -3.30 4.36
CA LEU A 72 8.52 -2.45 4.67
C LEU A 72 9.06 -2.72 6.07
N TYR A 73 8.22 -3.10 7.02
CA TYR A 73 8.67 -3.40 8.38
C TYR A 73 9.17 -4.84 8.55
N ARG A 74 8.75 -5.79 7.70
CA ARG A 74 9.16 -7.20 7.80
C ARG A 74 10.68 -7.42 7.93
N PRO A 75 11.55 -6.77 7.13
CA PRO A 75 13.00 -6.91 7.30
C PRO A 75 13.52 -6.40 8.65
N TRP A 76 12.88 -5.37 9.21
CA TRP A 76 13.22 -4.83 10.54
C TRP A 76 12.74 -5.75 11.66
N ALA A 77 11.54 -6.33 11.52
CA ALA A 77 11.04 -7.34 12.45
C ALA A 77 11.97 -8.56 12.48
N ARG A 78 12.42 -9.05 11.32
CA ARG A 78 13.42 -10.13 11.24
C ARG A 78 14.75 -9.77 11.91
N ALA A 79 15.22 -8.52 11.75
CA ALA A 79 16.44 -8.09 12.40
C ALA A 79 16.36 -8.12 13.94
N VAL A 80 15.16 -7.97 14.52
CA VAL A 80 14.95 -8.07 15.97
C VAL A 80 14.70 -9.52 16.42
N LEU A 81 13.91 -10.27 15.65
CA LEU A 81 13.39 -11.59 16.06
C LEU A 81 14.29 -12.75 15.67
N GLU A 82 15.00 -12.63 14.56
CA GLU A 82 15.88 -13.66 13.98
C GLU A 82 17.36 -13.22 14.03
N ASP A 83 17.67 -12.09 14.67
CA ASP A 83 19.00 -11.46 14.70
C ASP A 83 19.62 -11.25 13.30
N ALA A 84 18.75 -11.08 12.28
CA ALA A 84 19.17 -10.84 10.91
C ALA A 84 19.80 -9.43 10.72
N PRO A 85 20.59 -9.21 9.65
CA PRO A 85 21.15 -7.89 9.37
C PRO A 85 20.07 -6.81 9.22
N SER A 86 20.22 -5.70 9.96
CA SER A 86 19.27 -4.58 9.88
C SER A 86 19.31 -3.89 8.51
N PRO A 87 18.17 -3.44 7.97
CA PRO A 87 18.13 -2.73 6.70
C PRO A 87 18.95 -1.42 6.75
N GLN A 88 19.74 -1.17 5.71
CA GLN A 88 20.44 0.10 5.55
C GLN A 88 19.45 1.23 5.22
N VAL A 89 19.34 2.24 6.09
CA VAL A 89 18.37 3.34 5.98
C VAL A 89 18.49 4.08 4.65
N GLY A 90 19.70 4.49 4.24
CA GLY A 90 19.89 5.21 2.98
C GLY A 90 19.47 4.40 1.75
N ARG A 91 19.78 3.10 1.73
CA ARG A 91 19.36 2.19 0.65
C ARG A 91 17.85 1.98 0.65
N TYR A 92 17.24 1.92 1.83
CA TYR A 92 15.79 1.84 1.97
C TYR A 92 15.11 3.10 1.41
N LEU A 93 15.50 4.29 1.88
CA LEU A 93 14.92 5.56 1.46
C LEU A 93 15.09 5.80 -0.04
N TRP A 94 16.28 5.52 -0.60
CA TRP A 94 16.50 5.66 -2.04
C TRP A 94 15.58 4.77 -2.88
N ARG A 95 15.41 3.50 -2.50
CA ARG A 95 14.50 2.60 -3.21
C ARG A 95 13.04 3.06 -3.12
N ARG A 96 12.65 3.67 -2.01
CA ARG A 96 11.30 4.24 -1.85
C ARG A 96 11.13 5.48 -2.73
N ALA A 97 12.10 6.38 -2.72
CA ALA A 97 12.12 7.56 -3.59
C ALA A 97 12.00 7.18 -5.08
N MET A 98 12.83 6.25 -5.55
CA MET A 98 12.80 5.77 -6.95
C MET A 98 11.54 4.96 -7.30
N ARG A 99 10.84 4.41 -6.31
CA ARG A 99 9.59 3.67 -6.51
C ARG A 99 8.39 4.61 -6.71
N VAL A 100 8.44 5.80 -6.11
CA VAL A 100 7.29 6.71 -5.98
C VAL A 100 7.49 7.99 -6.80
N LEU A 101 8.56 8.74 -6.54
CA LEU A 101 8.71 10.11 -7.02
C LEU A 101 8.71 10.25 -8.56
N PRO A 102 9.40 9.41 -9.35
CA PRO A 102 9.47 9.62 -10.79
C PRO A 102 8.11 9.57 -11.49
N ALA A 103 7.29 8.56 -11.17
CA ALA A 103 5.96 8.44 -11.77
C ALA A 103 4.99 9.47 -11.18
N TYR A 104 5.08 9.75 -9.87
CA TYR A 104 4.32 10.83 -9.24
C TYR A 104 4.56 12.18 -9.94
N TRP A 105 5.83 12.60 -10.07
CA TRP A 105 6.19 13.84 -10.73
C TRP A 105 5.73 13.90 -12.18
N LEU A 106 5.86 12.80 -12.94
CA LEU A 106 5.36 12.76 -14.31
C LEU A 106 3.85 13.05 -14.35
N VAL A 107 3.05 12.29 -13.59
CA VAL A 107 1.59 12.42 -13.63
C VAL A 107 1.14 13.78 -13.13
N THR A 108 1.70 14.24 -12.01
CA THR A 108 1.41 15.56 -11.44
C THR A 108 1.76 16.67 -12.42
N ALA A 109 2.96 16.65 -13.02
CA ALA A 109 3.37 17.67 -13.97
C ALA A 109 2.49 17.67 -15.22
N VAL A 110 2.14 16.50 -15.76
CA VAL A 110 1.27 16.39 -16.94
C VAL A 110 -0.14 16.93 -16.64
N ALA A 111 -0.74 16.55 -15.52
CA ALA A 111 -2.07 17.04 -15.16
C ALA A 111 -2.09 18.55 -14.88
N LEU A 112 -1.11 19.05 -14.11
CA LEU A 112 -1.00 20.49 -13.83
C LEU A 112 -0.71 21.31 -15.10
N TRP A 113 0.09 20.78 -16.03
CA TRP A 113 0.34 21.44 -17.31
C TRP A 113 -0.91 21.45 -18.21
N ALA A 114 -1.64 20.34 -18.27
CA ALA A 114 -2.78 20.20 -19.18
C ALA A 114 -4.00 21.05 -18.79
N TRP A 115 -4.25 21.22 -17.48
CA TRP A 115 -5.44 21.96 -17.01
C TRP A 115 -5.29 22.55 -15.60
N GLY A 116 -4.08 22.63 -15.04
CA GLY A 116 -3.85 23.24 -13.74
C GLY A 116 -3.99 24.76 -13.78
N THR A 117 -4.60 25.32 -12.75
CA THR A 117 -4.77 26.77 -12.56
C THR A 117 -3.88 27.33 -11.44
N LEU A 118 -2.99 26.51 -10.90
CA LEU A 118 -2.12 26.87 -9.78
C LEU A 118 -1.01 27.82 -10.21
N ASP A 119 -0.65 28.71 -9.30
CA ASP A 119 0.55 29.55 -9.40
C ASP A 119 1.82 28.73 -9.12
N TRP A 120 2.99 29.37 -9.25
CA TRP A 120 4.28 28.71 -9.00
C TRP A 120 4.39 28.11 -7.60
N THR A 121 3.80 28.76 -6.59
CA THR A 121 3.83 28.21 -5.22
C THR A 121 2.98 26.94 -5.11
N GLY A 122 1.81 26.91 -5.76
CA GLY A 122 0.99 25.70 -5.89
C GLY A 122 1.73 24.57 -6.60
N TRP A 123 2.39 24.85 -7.72
CA TRP A 123 3.23 23.85 -8.42
C TRP A 123 4.29 23.24 -7.50
N LEU A 124 5.02 24.08 -6.75
CA LEU A 124 6.03 23.62 -5.79
C LEU A 124 5.41 22.76 -4.68
N ARG A 125 4.27 23.16 -4.11
CA ARG A 125 3.57 22.39 -3.08
C ARG A 125 3.22 20.99 -3.57
N TRP A 126 2.72 20.87 -4.79
CA TRP A 126 2.34 19.57 -5.37
C TRP A 126 3.56 18.71 -5.73
N LEU A 127 4.59 19.28 -6.36
CA LEU A 127 5.80 18.54 -6.72
C LEU A 127 6.61 18.07 -5.50
N LEU A 128 6.53 18.81 -4.38
CA LEU A 128 7.21 18.48 -3.12
C LEU A 128 6.35 17.64 -2.16
N LEU A 129 5.18 17.16 -2.57
CA LEU A 129 4.25 16.38 -1.72
C LEU A 129 3.79 17.14 -0.47
N LEU A 130 3.65 18.46 -0.56
CA LEU A 130 3.26 19.32 0.56
C LEU A 130 1.77 19.68 0.58
N GLN A 131 0.99 19.29 -0.43
CA GLN A 131 -0.40 19.70 -0.62
C GLN A 131 -1.34 19.35 0.56
N ASN A 132 -1.01 18.36 1.38
CA ASN A 132 -1.82 18.01 2.55
C ASN A 132 -1.62 18.95 3.75
N TYR A 133 -0.55 19.74 3.77
CA TYR A 133 -0.22 20.62 4.90
C TYR A 133 -0.73 22.04 4.73
N PHE A 134 -1.34 22.34 3.58
CA PHE A 134 -1.92 23.64 3.27
C PHE A 134 -3.40 23.47 2.97
N GLU A 135 -4.19 24.43 3.43
CA GLU A 135 -5.60 24.51 3.08
C GLU A 135 -5.74 24.72 1.57
N GLN A 136 -6.64 23.94 0.97
CA GLN A 136 -7.00 24.05 -0.44
C GLN A 136 -8.50 23.79 -0.57
N GLU A 137 -9.20 24.68 -1.26
CA GLU A 137 -10.65 24.54 -1.47
C GLU A 137 -10.98 23.27 -2.28
N ARG A 138 -10.12 22.94 -3.24
CA ARG A 138 -10.27 21.75 -4.10
C ARG A 138 -8.91 21.29 -4.60
N ALA A 139 -8.73 19.97 -4.72
CA ALA A 139 -7.61 19.41 -5.45
C ALA A 139 -7.70 19.80 -6.95
N PRO A 140 -6.58 20.06 -7.64
CA PRO A 140 -6.56 20.24 -9.08
C PRO A 140 -7.26 19.07 -9.78
N ASP A 141 -7.92 19.39 -10.89
CA ASP A 141 -8.59 18.40 -11.73
C ASP A 141 -7.65 17.22 -12.04
N GLY A 142 -8.18 15.99 -11.96
CA GLY A 142 -7.41 14.77 -12.19
C GLY A 142 -6.40 14.40 -11.10
N LEU A 143 -6.28 15.14 -9.99
CA LEU A 143 -5.29 14.84 -8.93
C LEU A 143 -5.92 14.59 -7.55
N TYR A 144 -7.25 14.43 -7.47
CA TYR A 144 -7.99 14.31 -6.21
C TYR A 144 -7.64 13.08 -5.35
N GLN A 145 -7.02 12.04 -5.90
CA GLN A 145 -6.57 10.83 -5.21
C GLN A 145 -5.17 10.97 -4.58
N MET A 146 -4.42 12.00 -4.98
CA MET A 146 -3.01 12.16 -4.65
C MET A 146 -2.75 12.57 -3.20
N TRP A 147 -3.79 12.87 -2.42
CA TRP A 147 -3.68 13.15 -0.98
C TRP A 147 -3.07 11.98 -0.20
N THR A 148 -3.11 10.76 -0.73
CA THR A 148 -2.48 9.59 -0.09
C THR A 148 -0.96 9.59 -0.18
N MET A 149 -0.38 10.27 -1.19
CA MET A 149 1.05 10.21 -1.49
C MET A 149 1.92 10.90 -0.41
N PRO A 150 1.57 12.10 0.10
CA PRO A 150 2.28 12.69 1.24
C PRO A 150 2.28 11.82 2.49
N ILE A 151 1.15 11.14 2.78
CA ILE A 151 1.02 10.24 3.93
C ILE A 151 1.99 9.07 3.81
N GLU A 152 2.01 8.42 2.64
CA GLU A 152 2.90 7.29 2.41
C GLU A 152 4.38 7.69 2.46
N MET A 153 4.74 8.84 1.88
CA MET A 153 6.11 9.36 1.94
C MET A 153 6.52 9.72 3.37
N ALA A 154 5.63 10.35 4.14
CA ALA A 154 5.85 10.64 5.55
C ALA A 154 6.07 9.35 6.35
N PHE A 155 5.28 8.30 6.12
CA PHE A 155 5.51 7.00 6.75
C PHE A 155 6.88 6.42 6.38
N TYR A 156 7.30 6.54 5.12
CA TYR A 156 8.62 6.06 4.70
C TYR A 156 9.77 6.77 5.42
N LEU A 157 9.64 8.06 5.68
CA LEU A 157 10.64 8.85 6.43
C LEU A 157 10.65 8.48 7.92
N VAL A 158 9.47 8.25 8.51
CA VAL A 158 9.31 7.97 9.94
C VAL A 158 9.64 6.51 10.29
N LEU A 159 9.42 5.55 9.37
CA LEU A 159 9.59 4.12 9.63
C LEU A 159 10.99 3.73 10.16
N PRO A 160 12.13 4.22 9.63
CA PRO A 160 13.44 3.91 10.17
C PRO A 160 13.62 4.33 11.63
N VAL A 161 13.06 5.49 12.01
CA VAL A 161 13.10 6.01 13.38
C VAL A 161 12.24 5.14 14.29
N LEU A 162 11.00 4.83 13.87
CA LEU A 162 10.12 3.92 14.60
C LEU A 162 10.76 2.55 14.80
N ALA A 163 11.36 2.00 13.75
CA ALA A 163 11.97 0.68 13.81
C ALA A 163 13.19 0.66 14.72
N TRP A 164 13.99 1.73 14.75
CA TRP A 164 15.07 1.89 15.73
C TRP A 164 14.55 1.97 17.17
N LEU A 165 13.52 2.78 17.42
CA LEU A 165 12.88 2.89 18.74
C LEU A 165 12.32 1.54 19.21
N LEU A 166 11.57 0.85 18.35
CA LEU A 166 10.99 -0.46 18.62
C LEU A 166 12.08 -1.53 18.84
N HIS A 167 13.17 -1.49 18.08
CA HIS A 167 14.30 -2.38 18.31
C HIS A 167 14.94 -2.16 19.68
N ARG A 168 15.20 -0.90 20.07
CA ARG A 168 15.75 -0.59 21.41
C ARG A 168 14.79 -1.00 22.52
N TRP A 169 13.51 -0.74 22.33
CA TRP A 169 12.46 -1.18 23.25
C TRP A 169 12.48 -2.70 23.39
N ALA A 170 12.47 -3.46 22.30
CA ALA A 170 12.36 -4.91 22.35
C ALA A 170 13.57 -5.66 22.97
N ARG A 171 14.69 -5.00 23.28
CA ARG A 171 15.93 -5.66 23.77
C ARG A 171 15.82 -6.41 25.10
N GLY A 172 14.83 -6.13 25.95
CA GLY A 172 14.62 -6.86 27.21
C GLY A 172 13.42 -7.81 27.15
N GLY A 173 13.51 -9.02 27.68
CA GLY A 173 12.36 -9.94 27.77
C GLY A 173 11.85 -10.48 26.43
N ASN A 174 10.54 -10.70 26.31
CA ASN A 174 9.92 -11.34 25.14
C ASN A 174 9.83 -10.36 23.95
N ARG A 175 10.80 -10.44 23.02
CA ARG A 175 10.95 -9.52 21.88
C ARG A 175 9.67 -9.37 21.04
N PRO A 176 9.00 -10.45 20.57
CA PRO A 176 7.74 -10.32 19.82
C PRO A 176 6.64 -9.54 20.56
N VAL A 177 6.39 -9.88 21.83
CA VAL A 177 5.32 -9.25 22.62
C VAL A 177 5.61 -7.76 22.82
N ARG A 178 6.88 -7.39 23.05
CA ARG A 178 7.28 -5.99 23.19
C ARG A 178 7.20 -5.21 21.88
N LEU A 179 7.54 -5.83 20.75
CA LEU A 179 7.33 -5.21 19.44
C LEU A 179 5.85 -4.93 19.21
N LEU A 180 4.97 -5.92 19.44
CA LEU A 180 3.53 -5.76 19.31
C LEU A 180 2.98 -4.69 20.26
N GLY A 181 3.43 -4.67 21.52
CA GLY A 181 3.05 -3.66 22.50
C GLY A 181 3.50 -2.24 22.10
N GLY A 182 4.70 -2.09 21.54
CA GLY A 182 5.17 -0.80 21.02
C GLY A 182 4.41 -0.35 19.77
N ILE A 183 4.09 -1.28 18.87
CA ILE A 183 3.28 -1.02 17.67
C ILE A 183 1.85 -0.62 18.04
N ALA A 184 1.29 -1.18 19.12
CA ALA A 184 -0.06 -0.90 19.61
C ALA A 184 -0.28 0.56 20.06
N VAL A 185 0.79 1.34 20.24
CA VAL A 185 0.70 2.79 20.50
C VAL A 185 0.27 3.55 19.23
N LEU A 186 0.63 3.09 18.05
CA LEU A 186 0.39 3.80 16.78
C LEU A 186 -1.12 3.95 16.44
N PRO A 187 -1.98 2.93 16.62
CA PRO A 187 -3.43 3.10 16.50
C PRO A 187 -4.01 4.15 17.45
N LEU A 188 -3.46 4.31 18.66
CA LEU A 188 -3.92 5.33 19.61
C LEU A 188 -3.61 6.74 19.11
N ILE A 189 -2.49 6.91 18.39
CA ILE A 189 -2.14 8.17 17.74
C ILE A 189 -3.14 8.49 16.61
N SER A 190 -3.62 7.48 15.86
CA SER A 190 -4.67 7.70 14.85
C SER A 190 -6.00 8.07 15.46
N LEU A 191 -6.41 7.40 16.53
CA LEU A 191 -7.63 7.77 17.25
C LEU A 191 -7.54 9.20 17.81
N ALA A 192 -6.41 9.55 18.42
CA ALA A 192 -6.16 10.92 18.88
C ALA A 192 -6.16 11.91 17.72
N GLY A 193 -5.58 11.56 16.56
CA GLY A 193 -5.60 12.38 15.35
C GLY A 193 -7.02 12.69 14.86
N VAL A 194 -7.92 11.70 14.89
CA VAL A 194 -9.34 11.90 14.55
C VAL A 194 -10.04 12.77 15.58
N VAL A 195 -9.82 12.53 16.87
CA VAL A 195 -10.40 13.39 17.92
C VAL A 195 -9.93 14.83 17.76
N VAL A 196 -8.63 15.04 17.55
CA VAL A 196 -8.04 16.38 17.38
C VAL A 196 -8.58 17.08 16.13
N SER A 197 -8.73 16.38 14.99
CA SER A 197 -9.28 17.01 13.78
C SER A 197 -10.71 17.52 13.98
N HIS A 198 -11.52 16.80 14.78
CA HIS A 198 -12.89 17.20 15.11
C HIS A 198 -12.95 18.28 16.18
N VAL A 199 -12.16 18.18 17.25
CA VAL A 199 -12.15 19.15 18.36
C VAL A 199 -11.64 20.51 17.91
N LEU A 200 -10.65 20.54 17.03
CA LEU A 200 -10.11 21.79 16.50
C LEU A 200 -10.89 22.34 15.31
N ASP A 201 -11.92 21.61 14.83
CA ASP A 201 -12.65 21.91 13.59
C ASP A 201 -11.71 22.11 12.38
N GLN A 202 -10.72 21.23 12.27
CA GLN A 202 -9.66 21.28 11.27
C GLN A 202 -9.66 19.97 10.47
N PRO A 203 -10.62 19.78 9.53
CA PRO A 203 -10.75 18.54 8.76
C PRO A 203 -9.52 18.22 7.90
N GLN A 204 -8.72 19.24 7.55
CA GLN A 204 -7.45 19.06 6.83
C GLN A 204 -6.46 18.14 7.59
N LEU A 205 -6.51 18.12 8.93
CA LEU A 205 -5.67 17.24 9.74
C LEU A 205 -5.95 15.75 9.46
N ALA A 206 -7.15 15.42 8.97
CA ALA A 206 -7.49 14.07 8.55
C ALA A 206 -6.59 13.58 7.41
N LEU A 207 -5.98 14.46 6.61
CA LEU A 207 -5.06 14.12 5.52
C LEU A 207 -3.61 13.89 5.98
N TRP A 208 -3.34 13.94 7.28
CA TRP A 208 -1.99 13.80 7.82
C TRP A 208 -1.70 12.35 8.25
N LEU A 209 -0.42 12.01 8.32
CA LEU A 209 0.03 10.67 8.73
C LEU A 209 -0.56 10.19 10.07
N PRO A 210 -0.66 11.01 11.14
CA PRO A 210 -1.19 10.55 12.42
C PRO A 210 -2.54 9.83 12.30
N ASN A 211 -3.48 10.39 11.52
CA ASN A 211 -4.81 9.84 11.28
C ASN A 211 -4.82 8.44 10.62
N HIS A 212 -3.70 8.00 10.05
CA HIS A 212 -3.61 6.78 9.25
C HIS A 212 -2.62 5.75 9.81
N LEU A 213 -1.89 6.08 10.87
CA LEU A 213 -0.91 5.18 11.50
C LEU A 213 -1.48 3.81 11.89
N ILE A 214 -2.77 3.71 12.24
CA ILE A 214 -3.45 2.43 12.54
C ILE A 214 -3.29 1.40 11.41
N PHE A 215 -3.42 1.81 10.15
CA PHE A 215 -3.34 0.89 9.01
C PHE A 215 -1.90 0.36 8.84
N PHE A 216 -0.92 1.27 8.89
CA PHE A 216 0.49 0.91 8.86
C PHE A 216 0.87 0.02 10.05
N ALA A 217 0.36 0.32 11.24
CA ALA A 217 0.61 -0.42 12.46
C ALA A 217 0.06 -1.85 12.39
N CYS A 218 -1.15 -2.05 11.86
CA CYS A 218 -1.69 -3.39 11.61
C CYS A 218 -0.83 -4.17 10.61
N GLY A 219 -0.31 -3.50 9.58
CA GLY A 219 0.68 -4.09 8.67
C GLY A 219 1.97 -4.50 9.38
N MET A 220 2.55 -3.59 10.19
CA MET A 220 3.74 -3.85 10.99
C MET A 220 3.53 -5.01 11.98
N ALA A 221 2.37 -5.07 12.63
CA ALA A 221 1.99 -6.16 13.50
C ALA A 221 1.92 -7.49 12.74
N MET A 222 1.28 -7.52 11.57
CA MET A 222 1.31 -8.70 10.69
C MET A 222 2.73 -9.08 10.27
N ALA A 223 3.63 -8.13 10.08
CA ALA A 223 5.03 -8.42 9.78
C ALA A 223 5.70 -9.17 10.94
N VAL A 224 5.49 -8.72 12.18
CA VAL A 224 5.96 -9.39 13.40
C VAL A 224 5.35 -10.78 13.53
N LEU A 225 4.03 -10.90 13.38
CA LEU A 225 3.33 -12.18 13.45
C LEU A 225 3.79 -13.16 12.36
N SER A 226 4.08 -12.67 11.15
CA SER A 226 4.58 -13.51 10.05
C SER A 226 5.94 -14.13 10.35
N VAL A 227 6.73 -13.51 11.22
CA VAL A 227 8.04 -14.01 11.65
C VAL A 227 7.91 -14.87 12.90
N TRP A 228 7.03 -14.48 13.83
CA TRP A 228 6.90 -15.12 15.14
C TRP A 228 6.04 -16.39 15.13
N ILE A 229 4.93 -16.42 14.38
CA ILE A 229 3.99 -17.55 14.39
C ILE A 229 4.57 -18.70 13.57
N LYS A 230 4.71 -19.86 14.23
CA LYS A 230 5.14 -21.12 13.61
C LYS A 230 3.97 -21.96 13.05
N ARG A 231 2.80 -21.91 13.69
CA ARG A 231 1.60 -22.67 13.31
C ARG A 231 0.72 -21.87 12.35
N ARG A 232 1.12 -21.84 11.07
CA ARG A 232 0.42 -21.07 10.04
C ARG A 232 -0.82 -21.78 9.49
N GLU A 233 -0.94 -23.08 9.76
CA GLU A 233 -2.04 -23.93 9.30
C GLU A 233 -3.39 -23.49 9.90
N VAL A 234 -3.37 -22.89 11.10
CA VAL A 234 -4.58 -22.32 11.72
C VAL A 234 -5.13 -21.15 10.90
N VAL A 235 -4.25 -20.30 10.37
CA VAL A 235 -4.65 -19.19 9.50
C VAL A 235 -5.24 -19.74 8.21
N ASP A 236 -4.62 -20.77 7.62
CA ASP A 236 -5.13 -21.40 6.41
C ASP A 236 -6.52 -22.03 6.63
N ALA A 237 -6.74 -22.66 7.78
CA ALA A 237 -8.02 -23.27 8.14
C ALA A 237 -9.13 -22.23 8.34
N LEU A 238 -8.79 -21.04 8.83
CA LEU A 238 -9.72 -19.93 9.08
C LEU A 238 -9.86 -18.98 7.88
N ALA A 239 -9.01 -19.10 6.85
CA ALA A 239 -8.96 -18.16 5.74
C ALA A 239 -10.32 -17.89 5.08
N PRO A 240 -11.17 -18.90 4.75
CA PRO A 240 -12.50 -18.65 4.21
C PRO A 240 -13.40 -17.83 5.14
N GLN A 241 -13.39 -18.13 6.44
CA GLN A 241 -14.18 -17.45 7.46
C GLN A 241 -13.73 -16.01 7.63
N LEU A 242 -12.41 -15.76 7.59
CA LEU A 242 -11.85 -14.40 7.63
C LEU A 242 -12.32 -13.58 6.42
N LEU A 243 -12.32 -14.16 5.22
CA LEU A 243 -12.79 -13.47 4.00
C LEU A 243 -14.30 -13.22 3.99
N VAL A 244 -15.10 -14.17 4.47
CA VAL A 244 -16.55 -13.98 4.65
C VAL A 244 -16.82 -12.88 5.68
N LEU A 245 -16.12 -12.90 6.82
CA LEU A 245 -16.25 -11.85 7.83
C LEU A 245 -15.82 -10.49 7.27
N ALA A 246 -14.77 -10.43 6.46
CA ALA A 246 -14.35 -9.21 5.78
C ALA A 246 -15.48 -8.65 4.88
N LEU A 247 -16.16 -9.52 4.12
CA LEU A 247 -17.28 -9.11 3.28
C LEU A 247 -18.47 -8.61 4.09
N LEU A 248 -18.81 -9.27 5.20
CA LEU A 248 -19.88 -8.85 6.11
C LEU A 248 -19.56 -7.50 6.76
N LEU A 249 -18.32 -7.30 7.24
CA LEU A 249 -17.90 -6.02 7.81
C LEU A 249 -17.81 -4.92 6.75
N PHE A 250 -17.47 -5.26 5.50
CA PHE A 250 -17.51 -4.32 4.39
C PHE A 250 -18.94 -3.90 4.05
N ALA A 251 -19.90 -4.83 4.14
CA ALA A 251 -21.32 -4.50 4.03
C ALA A 251 -21.77 -3.54 5.14
N VAL A 252 -21.36 -3.77 6.39
CA VAL A 252 -21.63 -2.85 7.51
C VAL A 252 -20.96 -1.49 7.30
N LEU A 253 -19.71 -1.44 6.86
CA LEU A 253 -18.98 -0.22 6.50
C LEU A 253 -19.70 0.60 5.42
N SER A 254 -20.47 -0.06 4.55
CA SER A 254 -21.24 0.56 3.47
C SER A 254 -22.52 1.25 3.91
N THR A 255 -22.92 1.06 5.17
CA THR A 255 -24.06 1.76 5.76
C THR A 255 -23.68 3.16 6.30
N GLU A 256 -24.68 3.89 6.78
CA GLU A 256 -24.51 5.22 7.39
C GLU A 256 -23.79 5.18 8.76
N LEU A 257 -23.61 3.99 9.35
CA LEU A 257 -22.86 3.80 10.59
C LEU A 257 -21.43 4.36 10.48
N ALA A 258 -20.81 4.17 9.32
CA ALA A 258 -19.47 4.67 9.02
C ALA A 258 -19.49 6.09 8.40
N GLY A 259 -20.62 6.79 8.43
CA GLY A 259 -20.77 8.17 7.97
C GLY A 259 -21.33 8.34 6.58
N PRO A 260 -21.37 9.59 6.06
CA PRO A 260 -21.94 9.88 4.75
C PRO A 260 -21.19 9.14 3.63
N ARG A 261 -21.94 8.81 2.58
CA ARG A 261 -21.41 8.30 1.30
C ARG A 261 -21.09 9.44 0.32
N THR A 262 -21.56 10.64 0.65
CA THR A 262 -21.43 11.86 -0.15
C THR A 262 -20.22 12.67 0.30
N LEU A 263 -20.09 13.91 -0.20
CA LEU A 263 -19.04 14.86 0.18
C LEU A 263 -19.27 15.49 1.57
N ALA A 264 -20.34 15.12 2.28
CA ALA A 264 -20.59 15.60 3.63
C ALA A 264 -19.53 15.08 4.61
N LEU A 265 -19.09 15.95 5.52
CA LEU A 265 -18.15 15.56 6.56
C LEU A 265 -18.81 14.58 7.55
N PRO A 266 -18.14 13.47 7.90
CA PRO A 266 -18.65 12.56 8.91
C PRO A 266 -18.59 13.20 10.29
N THR A 267 -19.45 12.78 11.21
CA THR A 267 -19.31 13.09 12.64
C THR A 267 -18.07 12.40 13.23
N LEU A 268 -17.67 12.78 14.45
CA LEU A 268 -16.61 12.10 15.19
C LEU A 268 -16.88 10.60 15.33
N SER A 269 -18.08 10.21 15.76
CA SER A 269 -18.43 8.80 15.94
C SER A 269 -18.38 8.01 14.63
N GLN A 270 -18.88 8.61 13.54
CA GLN A 270 -18.81 8.02 12.20
C GLN A 270 -17.37 7.87 11.71
N SER A 271 -16.50 8.84 12.00
CA SER A 271 -15.07 8.79 11.64
C SER A 271 -14.36 7.65 12.38
N VAL A 272 -14.65 7.47 13.67
CA VAL A 272 -14.11 6.37 14.48
C VAL A 272 -14.63 5.02 13.98
N TRP A 273 -15.94 4.88 13.75
CA TRP A 273 -16.51 3.64 13.19
C TRP A 273 -15.91 3.29 11.83
N ARG A 274 -15.75 4.29 10.96
CA ARG A 274 -15.09 4.12 9.66
C ARG A 274 -13.67 3.60 9.83
N MET A 275 -12.85 4.25 10.65
CA MET A 275 -11.47 3.82 10.91
C MET A 275 -11.40 2.37 11.40
N VAL A 276 -12.24 2.01 12.37
CA VAL A 276 -12.25 0.66 12.96
C VAL A 276 -12.68 -0.38 11.94
N LEU A 277 -13.79 -0.14 11.22
CA LEU A 277 -14.30 -1.07 10.21
C LEU A 277 -13.34 -1.20 9.03
N GLU A 278 -12.75 -0.10 8.56
CA GLU A 278 -11.76 -0.13 7.49
C GLU A 278 -10.51 -0.92 7.91
N THR A 279 -10.04 -0.72 9.15
CA THR A 279 -8.91 -1.47 9.69
C THR A 279 -9.24 -2.96 9.76
N ALA A 280 -10.41 -3.31 10.30
CA ALA A 280 -10.84 -4.71 10.43
C ALA A 280 -10.95 -5.40 9.07
N VAL A 281 -11.61 -4.76 8.09
CA VAL A 281 -11.74 -5.29 6.72
C VAL A 281 -10.36 -5.47 6.08
N ALA A 282 -9.49 -4.46 6.16
CA ALA A 282 -8.14 -4.55 5.58
C ALA A 282 -7.31 -5.68 6.20
N VAL A 283 -7.37 -5.85 7.53
CA VAL A 283 -6.70 -6.95 8.23
C VAL A 283 -7.24 -8.31 7.78
N LEU A 284 -8.56 -8.47 7.75
CA LEU A 284 -9.20 -9.75 7.40
C LEU A 284 -8.99 -10.14 5.94
N VAL A 285 -8.90 -9.16 5.03
CA VAL A 285 -8.56 -9.40 3.61
C VAL A 285 -7.10 -9.82 3.45
N VAL A 286 -6.17 -9.18 4.17
CA VAL A 286 -4.73 -9.38 3.96
C VAL A 286 -4.16 -10.55 4.76
N ALA A 287 -4.66 -10.81 5.98
CA ALA A 287 -4.12 -11.80 6.90
C ALA A 287 -4.00 -13.23 6.31
N PRO A 288 -5.00 -13.78 5.58
CA PRO A 288 -4.89 -15.10 4.96
C PRO A 288 -3.68 -15.23 4.03
N PHE A 289 -3.35 -14.16 3.30
CA PHE A 289 -2.26 -14.16 2.31
C PHE A 289 -0.91 -13.81 2.95
N ALA A 290 -0.91 -12.97 3.98
CA ALA A 290 0.31 -12.55 4.65
C ALA A 290 0.82 -13.56 5.69
N LEU A 291 -0.08 -14.30 6.33
CA LEU A 291 0.23 -15.19 7.47
C LEU A 291 0.01 -16.68 7.19
N GLY A 292 -0.76 -17.02 6.15
CA GLY A 292 -0.97 -18.41 5.72
C GLY A 292 0.31 -19.08 5.21
N SER A 293 0.29 -20.42 5.13
CA SER A 293 1.36 -21.22 4.51
C SER A 293 0.91 -21.89 3.20
N ARG A 294 -0.39 -21.91 2.91
CA ARG A 294 -0.94 -22.50 1.68
C ARG A 294 -1.00 -21.53 0.51
N HIS A 295 -0.17 -21.80 -0.50
CA HIS A 295 -0.16 -21.07 -1.77
C HIS A 295 -1.01 -21.74 -2.87
N ASP A 296 -1.64 -22.88 -2.58
CA ASP A 296 -2.39 -23.69 -3.53
C ASP A 296 -3.92 -23.50 -3.46
N THR A 297 -4.41 -22.68 -2.54
CA THR A 297 -5.85 -22.38 -2.40
C THR A 297 -6.40 -21.58 -3.58
N LEU A 298 -7.70 -21.72 -3.89
CA LEU A 298 -8.33 -20.99 -4.99
C LEU A 298 -8.13 -19.46 -4.90
N PRO A 299 -8.32 -18.79 -3.75
CA PRO A 299 -8.03 -17.36 -3.64
C PRO A 299 -6.57 -17.02 -3.94
N HIS A 300 -5.62 -17.84 -3.49
CA HIS A 300 -4.20 -17.67 -3.82
C HIS A 300 -3.93 -17.84 -5.31
N ARG A 301 -4.56 -18.83 -5.97
CA ARG A 301 -4.41 -19.03 -7.42
C ARG A 301 -5.00 -17.89 -8.22
N VAL A 302 -6.17 -17.37 -7.83
CA VAL A 302 -6.82 -16.24 -8.49
C VAL A 302 -5.99 -14.96 -8.34
N LEU A 303 -5.48 -14.68 -7.14
CA LEU A 303 -4.66 -13.48 -6.91
C LEU A 303 -3.22 -13.61 -7.42
N GLY A 304 -2.67 -14.83 -7.39
CA GLY A 304 -1.29 -15.13 -7.76
C GLY A 304 -1.09 -15.51 -9.23
N ASN A 305 -2.14 -15.48 -10.06
CA ASN A 305 -1.98 -15.79 -11.49
C ASN A 305 -1.14 -14.72 -12.22
N PRO A 306 -0.53 -15.04 -13.37
CA PRO A 306 0.39 -14.12 -14.07
C PRO A 306 -0.25 -12.79 -14.48
N VAL A 307 -1.53 -12.78 -14.82
CA VAL A 307 -2.27 -11.57 -15.20
C VAL A 307 -2.46 -10.68 -13.98
N THR A 308 -3.00 -11.21 -12.88
CA THR A 308 -3.21 -10.44 -11.65
C THR A 308 -1.88 -9.95 -11.08
N ALA A 309 -0.82 -10.77 -11.12
CA ALA A 309 0.52 -10.36 -10.72
C ALA A 309 1.06 -9.22 -11.59
N TYR A 310 0.81 -9.23 -12.91
CA TYR A 310 1.18 -8.12 -13.79
C TYR A 310 0.37 -6.85 -13.47
N LEU A 311 -0.94 -6.96 -13.29
CA LEU A 311 -1.79 -5.85 -12.86
C LEU A 311 -1.33 -5.27 -11.52
N GLY A 312 -0.88 -6.13 -10.60
CA GLY A 312 -0.27 -5.75 -9.34
C GLY A 312 1.05 -5.00 -9.48
N ARG A 313 1.86 -5.34 -10.50
CA ARG A 313 3.10 -4.60 -10.81
C ARG A 313 2.82 -3.18 -11.29
N ILE A 314 1.85 -3.02 -12.18
CA ILE A 314 1.49 -1.71 -12.75
C ILE A 314 0.48 -0.91 -11.89
N SER A 315 0.01 -1.49 -10.78
CA SER A 315 -1.09 -0.94 -9.97
C SER A 315 -0.82 0.48 -9.47
N TYR A 316 0.44 0.81 -9.19
CA TYR A 316 0.83 2.16 -8.80
C TYR A 316 0.66 3.16 -9.93
N SER A 317 1.14 2.82 -11.13
CA SER A 317 0.93 3.66 -12.32
C SER A 317 -0.56 3.83 -12.62
N PHE A 318 -1.35 2.76 -12.48
CA PHE A 318 -2.82 2.81 -12.60
C PHE A 318 -3.47 3.72 -11.56
N PHE A 319 -3.05 3.62 -10.29
CA PHE A 319 -3.47 4.51 -9.23
C PHE A 319 -3.16 5.99 -9.54
N LEU A 320 -2.02 6.31 -10.17
CA LEU A 320 -1.70 7.69 -10.53
C LEU A 320 -2.52 8.17 -11.73
N TRP A 321 -2.58 7.39 -12.82
CA TRP A 321 -3.14 7.84 -14.10
C TRP A 321 -4.67 7.78 -14.20
N HIS A 322 -5.36 7.02 -13.35
CA HIS A 322 -6.79 6.83 -13.56
C HIS A 322 -7.62 8.11 -13.42
N ALA A 323 -7.31 8.98 -12.45
CA ALA A 323 -8.07 10.22 -12.30
C ALA A 323 -7.77 11.24 -13.42
N PRO A 324 -6.52 11.48 -13.85
CA PRO A 324 -6.25 12.29 -15.04
C PRO A 324 -6.96 11.76 -16.28
N VAL A 325 -7.03 10.43 -16.47
CA VAL A 325 -7.75 9.83 -17.61
C VAL A 325 -9.26 10.03 -17.50
N ILE A 326 -9.87 9.87 -16.32
CA ILE A 326 -11.29 10.18 -16.09
C ILE A 326 -11.56 11.66 -16.40
N THR A 327 -10.72 12.56 -15.89
CA THR A 327 -10.82 14.00 -16.17
C THR A 327 -10.69 14.31 -17.66
N LEU A 328 -9.72 13.70 -18.34
CA LEU A 328 -9.51 13.86 -19.77
C LEU A 328 -10.73 13.40 -20.56
N PHE A 329 -11.34 12.27 -20.19
CA PHE A 329 -12.57 11.78 -20.80
C PHE A 329 -13.67 12.86 -20.77
N TYR A 330 -14.01 13.39 -19.59
CA TYR A 330 -15.04 14.44 -19.47
C TYR A 330 -14.70 15.72 -20.24
N LYS A 331 -13.41 16.12 -20.27
CA LYS A 331 -12.99 17.32 -21.03
C LYS A 331 -13.09 17.11 -22.55
N ILE A 332 -12.88 15.90 -23.05
CA ILE A 332 -12.97 15.58 -24.50
C ILE A 332 -14.43 15.38 -24.93
N THR A 333 -15.22 14.63 -24.15
CA THR A 333 -16.60 14.30 -24.54
C THR A 333 -17.59 15.43 -24.26
N GLY A 334 -17.26 16.35 -23.34
CA GLY A 334 -18.19 17.37 -22.88
C GLY A 334 -19.35 16.81 -22.06
N GLU A 335 -19.27 15.54 -21.64
CA GLU A 335 -20.26 14.94 -20.75
C GLU A 335 -20.34 15.69 -19.43
N ARG A 336 -21.54 15.73 -18.85
CA ARG A 336 -21.75 16.33 -17.53
C ARG A 336 -21.34 15.34 -16.45
N VAL A 337 -20.56 15.81 -15.48
CA VAL A 337 -20.37 15.09 -14.22
C VAL A 337 -21.75 14.86 -13.59
N PHE A 338 -21.92 13.71 -12.94
CA PHE A 338 -23.19 13.22 -12.39
C PHE A 338 -24.24 12.84 -13.46
N SER A 339 -23.81 12.47 -14.68
CA SER A 339 -24.69 12.00 -15.76
C SER A 339 -25.49 10.73 -15.44
N GLY A 340 -25.03 9.92 -14.49
CA GLY A 340 -25.61 8.62 -14.17
C GLY A 340 -25.17 7.49 -15.12
N ASP A 341 -24.40 7.77 -16.16
CA ASP A 341 -23.88 6.77 -17.09
C ASP A 341 -22.58 6.15 -16.59
N PHE A 342 -22.71 5.20 -15.65
CA PHE A 342 -21.56 4.51 -15.09
C PHE A 342 -20.77 3.73 -16.15
N VAL A 343 -21.45 3.00 -17.03
CA VAL A 343 -20.79 2.08 -17.97
C VAL A 343 -20.09 2.85 -19.08
N GLY A 344 -20.74 3.89 -19.63
CA GLY A 344 -20.18 4.76 -20.66
C GLY A 344 -18.90 5.47 -20.22
N VAL A 345 -18.77 5.82 -18.94
CA VAL A 345 -17.52 6.38 -18.39
C VAL A 345 -16.54 5.28 -17.98
N ALA A 346 -17.02 4.18 -17.39
CA ALA A 346 -16.16 3.12 -16.86
C ALA A 346 -15.31 2.46 -17.96
N VAL A 347 -15.94 1.96 -19.02
CA VAL A 347 -15.23 1.19 -20.05
C VAL A 347 -14.07 1.97 -20.70
N PRO A 348 -14.28 3.19 -21.26
CA PRO A 348 -13.20 3.93 -21.90
C PRO A 348 -12.14 4.39 -20.90
N THR A 349 -12.53 4.82 -19.70
CA THR A 349 -11.55 5.28 -18.70
C THR A 349 -10.73 4.13 -18.14
N PHE A 350 -11.30 2.93 -17.97
CA PHE A 350 -10.55 1.74 -17.57
C PHE A 350 -9.49 1.38 -18.62
N VAL A 351 -9.90 1.28 -19.89
CA VAL A 351 -8.99 0.93 -21.00
C VAL A 351 -7.90 1.99 -21.14
N GLY A 352 -8.26 3.28 -21.16
CA GLY A 352 -7.31 4.38 -21.23
C GLY A 352 -6.32 4.38 -20.07
N SER A 353 -6.81 4.18 -18.84
CA SER A 353 -5.98 4.12 -17.64
C SER A 353 -5.03 2.94 -17.69
N LEU A 354 -5.50 1.76 -18.10
CA LEU A 354 -4.67 0.56 -18.20
C LEU A 354 -3.54 0.73 -19.22
N LEU A 355 -3.86 1.25 -20.41
CA LEU A 355 -2.88 1.47 -21.48
C LEU A 355 -1.80 2.48 -21.08
N VAL A 356 -2.21 3.67 -20.62
CA VAL A 356 -1.27 4.72 -20.20
C VAL A 356 -0.42 4.25 -19.02
N SER A 357 -1.01 3.48 -18.10
CA SER A 357 -0.29 2.95 -16.93
C SER A 357 0.73 1.88 -17.30
N ALA A 358 0.42 1.00 -18.26
CA ALA A 358 1.37 0.00 -18.73
C ALA A 358 2.59 0.68 -19.37
N VAL A 359 2.34 1.69 -20.21
CA VAL A 359 3.40 2.49 -20.86
C VAL A 359 4.23 3.24 -19.80
N SER A 360 3.57 3.99 -18.91
CA SER A 360 4.22 4.74 -17.85
C SER A 360 5.04 3.85 -16.91
N TYR A 361 4.54 2.66 -16.59
CA TYR A 361 5.25 1.69 -15.76
C TYR A 361 6.57 1.26 -16.41
N HIS A 362 6.53 0.80 -17.66
CA HIS A 362 7.71 0.27 -18.33
C HIS A 362 8.73 1.37 -18.68
N LEU A 363 8.27 2.59 -18.99
CA LEU A 363 9.14 3.69 -19.35
C LEU A 363 9.74 4.41 -18.14
N VAL A 364 8.99 4.58 -17.06
CA VAL A 364 9.40 5.40 -15.92
C VAL A 364 9.70 4.56 -14.70
N GLU A 365 8.69 3.84 -14.19
CA GLU A 365 8.79 3.14 -12.92
C GLU A 365 9.84 2.01 -12.96
N GLU A 366 9.78 1.17 -13.99
CA GLU A 366 10.70 0.04 -14.14
C GLU A 366 12.14 0.51 -14.31
N ASN A 367 12.37 1.55 -15.11
CA ASN A 367 13.70 2.12 -15.32
C ASN A 367 14.25 2.78 -14.05
N ALA A 368 13.45 3.53 -13.31
CA ALA A 368 13.83 4.09 -12.02
C ALA A 368 14.19 2.99 -11.00
N LEU A 369 13.41 1.90 -10.96
CA LEU A 369 13.71 0.75 -10.11
C LEU A 369 15.00 0.02 -10.52
N ARG A 370 15.25 -0.14 -11.82
CA ARG A 370 16.51 -0.71 -12.34
C ARG A 370 17.71 0.16 -11.93
N LEU A 371 17.61 1.49 -12.06
CA LEU A 371 18.64 2.42 -11.61
C LEU A 371 18.89 2.32 -10.10
N SER A 372 17.82 2.19 -9.31
CA SER A 372 17.93 2.07 -7.85
C SER A 372 18.71 0.84 -7.38
N ARG A 373 18.71 -0.25 -8.17
CA ARG A 373 19.48 -1.47 -7.90
C ARG A 373 20.97 -1.29 -8.20
N ARG A 374 21.32 -0.46 -9.18
CA ARG A 374 22.70 -0.24 -9.62
C ARG A 374 23.50 0.66 -8.67
N TRP A 375 22.84 1.59 -7.96
CA TRP A 375 23.55 2.66 -7.25
C TRP A 375 24.48 2.21 -6.11
N ARG A 376 24.36 0.98 -5.59
CA ARG A 376 25.22 0.47 -4.49
C ARG A 376 25.35 -1.07 -4.44
N SER A 377 25.46 -1.74 -5.58
CA SER A 377 26.07 -3.09 -5.54
C SER A 377 27.54 -2.87 -5.21
N ALA A 378 27.99 -3.23 -4.01
CA ALA A 378 29.42 -3.30 -3.75
C ALA A 378 30.06 -4.15 -4.86
N PRO A 379 31.25 -3.79 -5.39
CA PRO A 379 32.02 -4.74 -6.18
C PRO A 379 32.08 -6.05 -5.39
N PRO A 380 31.95 -7.23 -6.04
CA PRO A 380 32.18 -8.49 -5.34
C PRO A 380 33.54 -8.37 -4.63
N ALA A 381 33.57 -8.70 -3.34
CA ALA A 381 34.82 -8.70 -2.58
C ALA A 381 35.86 -9.46 -3.41
N ARG A 382 36.99 -8.81 -3.72
CA ARG A 382 38.10 -9.51 -4.36
C ARG A 382 38.38 -10.74 -3.49
N PRO A 383 38.48 -11.95 -4.06
CA PRO A 383 38.85 -13.11 -3.27
C PRO A 383 40.14 -12.78 -2.50
N GLU A 384 40.11 -12.96 -1.18
CA GLU A 384 41.31 -12.86 -0.35
C GLU A 384 42.38 -13.75 -1.01
N PRO A 385 43.63 -13.25 -1.18
CA PRO A 385 44.74 -14.10 -1.57
C PRO A 385 44.80 -15.26 -0.58
N GLN A 386 44.58 -16.49 -1.06
CA GLN A 386 44.74 -17.68 -0.23
C GLN A 386 46.12 -17.63 0.42
N ALA A 387 46.17 -17.67 1.74
CA ALA A 387 47.42 -17.81 2.46
C ALA A 387 48.13 -19.07 1.95
N PRO A 388 49.44 -19.00 1.62
CA PRO A 388 50.17 -20.16 1.14
C PRO A 388 50.09 -21.28 2.19
N ALA A 389 49.73 -22.48 1.74
CA ALA A 389 49.64 -23.66 2.59
C ALA A 389 51.00 -23.94 3.26
N PRO A 390 51.03 -24.31 4.55
CA PRO A 390 52.27 -24.67 5.22
C PRO A 390 52.91 -25.87 4.52
N ALA A 391 54.17 -25.73 4.13
CA ALA A 391 54.96 -26.79 3.52
C ALA A 391 55.04 -27.99 4.48
N ALA A 392 54.68 -29.17 3.99
CA ALA A 392 54.85 -30.41 4.74
C ALA A 392 56.34 -30.68 4.98
N PRO A 393 56.73 -31.19 6.16
CA PRO A 393 58.11 -31.57 6.41
C PRO A 393 58.51 -32.75 5.51
N ALA A 394 59.67 -32.63 4.87
CA ALA A 394 60.26 -33.66 4.02
C ALA A 394 60.75 -34.86 4.85
N PRO A 395 60.75 -36.09 4.29
CA PRO A 395 60.98 -37.35 5.00
C PRO A 395 62.41 -37.52 5.54
#